data_AF-A0AAV5VXW7-F1
#
_entry.id   AF-A0AAV5VXW7-F1
#
_cell.length_a   1.000
_cell.length_b   1.000
_cell.length_c   1.000
_cell.angle_alpha   90.00
_cell.angle_beta   90.00
_cell.angle_gamma   90.00
#
_symmetry.space_group_name_H-M   'P 1'
#
loop_
_entity.id
_entity.type
_entity.pdbx_description
1 polymer ?
#
loop_
_entity_poly.entity_id
_entity_poly.type
_entity_poly.pdbx_seq_one_letter_code
_entity_poly.pdbx_strand_id
1 'polypeptide(L)'
;SSLFTIHPIVFFVLLRHSTEYSRDIKCGYVAYQIVCMLHEFNESFLYRVVNLCPYPGLYCQGPLCRGLLPERFLLVPLFIAIPSVIVPFYFLSLRMYHYISSHSETAINISKRMQIIIILVLFIILSSNLTVHLFSSMISRDTLNLTQIPELSWFKYRAGSVLLFGTPGHNLYFTN
;
A
#
# COMPACT_ATOMS: atom_id res chain seq x y z
N SER A 1 16.29 3.56 -0.96
CA SER A 1 15.48 2.34 -0.81
C SER A 1 15.81 1.67 0.50
N SER A 2 14.89 1.74 1.46
CA SER A 2 14.88 0.96 2.71
C SER A 2 15.02 -0.54 2.46
N LEU A 3 14.66 -1.00 1.26
CA LEU A 3 14.70 -2.38 0.79
C LEU A 3 15.98 -3.14 1.14
N PHE A 4 17.12 -2.49 0.95
CA PHE A 4 18.44 -3.12 1.11
C PHE A 4 19.05 -2.93 2.50
N THR A 5 18.48 -2.07 3.34
CA THR A 5 19.04 -1.75 4.65
C THR A 5 18.15 -2.25 5.77
N ILE A 6 16.86 -1.93 5.76
CA ILE A 6 15.95 -2.18 6.88
C ILE A 6 15.53 -3.65 6.91
N HIS A 7 15.05 -4.21 5.80
CA HIS A 7 14.54 -5.59 5.81
C HIS A 7 15.61 -6.64 6.16
N PRO A 8 16.85 -6.58 5.63
CA PRO A 8 17.89 -7.54 6.02
C PRO A 8 18.26 -7.44 7.49
N ILE A 9 18.28 -6.23 8.08
CA ILE A 9 18.53 -6.04 9.51
C ILE A 9 17.41 -6.67 10.34
N VAL A 10 16.14 -6.47 9.98
CA VAL A 10 15.02 -7.09 10.70
C VAL A 10 15.06 -8.61 10.58
N PHE A 11 15.37 -9.15 9.39
CA PHE A 11 15.60 -10.58 9.21
C PHE A 11 16.75 -11.10 10.09
N PHE A 12 17.86 -10.38 10.15
CA PHE A 12 19.00 -10.75 10.97
C PHE A 12 18.65 -10.79 12.46
N VAL A 13 17.93 -9.78 12.96
CA VAL A 13 17.46 -9.72 14.35
C VAL A 13 16.51 -10.89 14.66
N LEU A 14 15.56 -11.18 13.76
CA LEU A 14 14.61 -12.29 13.92
C LEU A 14 15.30 -13.66 13.92
N LEU A 15 16.33 -13.84 13.10
CA LEU A 15 17.11 -15.09 13.07
C LEU A 15 17.97 -15.24 14.33
N ARG A 16 18.55 -14.15 14.84
CA ARG A 16 19.46 -14.19 15.99
C ARG A 16 18.73 -14.35 17.33
N HIS A 17 17.59 -13.69 17.54
CA HIS A 17 16.79 -13.78 18.77
C HIS A 17 15.67 -14.84 18.71
N SER A 18 15.86 -15.86 17.89
CA SER A 18 14.76 -16.76 17.54
C SER A 18 14.33 -17.68 18.70
N THR A 19 15.14 -17.93 19.73
CA THR A 19 14.80 -18.89 20.78
C THR A 19 13.60 -18.51 21.65
N GLU A 20 13.25 -17.23 21.72
CA GLU A 20 12.18 -16.73 22.60
C GLU A 20 10.79 -16.67 21.94
N TYR A 21 10.71 -16.77 20.61
CA TYR A 21 9.45 -16.61 19.88
C TYR A 21 8.86 -17.94 19.42
N SER A 22 7.53 -18.05 19.50
CA SER A 22 6.80 -19.18 18.92
C SER A 22 6.99 -19.25 17.39
N ARG A 23 6.99 -20.47 16.84
CA ARG A 23 7.22 -20.71 15.40
C ARG A 23 6.20 -19.95 14.52
N ASP A 24 4.97 -19.80 14.99
CA ASP A 24 3.90 -19.11 14.27
C ASP A 24 4.21 -17.62 14.08
N ILE A 25 4.72 -16.96 15.13
CA ILE A 25 5.11 -15.54 15.08
C ILE A 25 6.26 -15.37 14.09
N LYS A 26 7.27 -16.24 14.14
CA LYS A 26 8.40 -16.19 13.19
C LYS A 26 7.95 -16.32 11.75
N CYS A 27 7.11 -17.31 11.45
CA CYS A 27 6.59 -17.53 10.11
C CYS A 27 5.82 -16.29 9.62
N GLY A 28 4.98 -15.71 10.47
CA GLY A 28 4.27 -14.48 10.16
C GLY A 28 5.20 -13.31 9.88
N TYR A 29 6.26 -13.12 10.67
CA TYR A 29 7.25 -12.06 10.45
C TYR A 29 8.00 -12.22 9.13
N VAL A 30 8.45 -13.45 8.83
CA VAL A 30 9.13 -13.74 7.56
C VAL A 30 8.20 -13.45 6.38
N ALA A 31 6.97 -13.94 6.44
CA ALA A 31 5.97 -13.68 5.40
C ALA A 31 5.71 -12.18 5.23
N TYR A 32 5.54 -11.44 6.33
CA TYR A 32 5.34 -9.99 6.30
C TYR A 32 6.52 -9.25 5.68
N GLN A 33 7.76 -9.61 6.05
CA GLN A 33 8.94 -8.99 5.47
C GLN A 33 9.07 -9.26 3.97
N ILE A 34 8.74 -10.47 3.50
CA ILE A 34 8.68 -10.78 2.07
C ILE A 34 7.65 -9.89 1.37
N VAL A 35 6.46 -9.72 1.96
CA VAL A 35 5.43 -8.85 1.40
C VAL A 35 5.88 -7.39 1.35
N CYS A 36 6.55 -6.88 2.39
CA CYS A 36 7.11 -5.52 2.38
C CYS A 36 8.19 -5.36 1.30
N MET A 37 9.10 -6.33 1.15
CA MET A 37 10.11 -6.30 0.08
C MET A 37 9.46 -6.28 -1.31
N LEU A 38 8.44 -7.12 -1.54
CA LEU A 38 7.70 -7.15 -2.80
C LEU A 38 6.95 -5.83 -3.05
N HIS A 39 6.36 -5.25 -2.01
CA HIS A 39 5.70 -3.94 -2.08
C HIS A 39 6.70 -2.83 -2.45
N GLU A 40 7.81 -2.71 -1.71
CA GLU A 40 8.84 -1.72 -2.01
C GLU A 40 9.46 -1.93 -3.40
N PHE A 41 9.62 -3.18 -3.83
CA PHE A 41 10.07 -3.51 -5.18
C PHE A 41 9.07 -3.04 -6.24
N ASN A 42 7.78 -3.29 -6.02
CA ASN A 42 6.71 -2.85 -6.91
C ASN A 42 6.70 -1.31 -7.03
N GLU A 43 6.74 -0.60 -5.91
CA GLU A 43 6.72 0.87 -5.91
C GLU A 43 8.00 1.48 -6.49
N SER A 44 9.18 0.92 -6.18
CA SER A 44 10.46 1.52 -6.57
C SER A 44 10.84 1.21 -8.02
N PHE A 45 10.56 -0.01 -8.50
CA PHE A 45 11.02 -0.51 -9.79
C PHE A 45 9.91 -0.65 -10.82
N LEU A 46 8.77 -1.25 -10.46
CA LEU A 46 7.71 -1.57 -11.42
C LEU A 46 6.85 -0.35 -11.76
N TYR A 47 6.46 0.43 -10.76
CA TYR A 47 5.65 1.63 -10.93
C TYR A 47 6.51 2.90 -10.94
N ARG A 48 7.42 3.07 -9.98
CA ARG A 48 8.18 4.31 -9.80
C ARG A 48 7.24 5.53 -9.79
N VAL A 49 6.31 5.51 -8.84
CA VAL A 49 5.31 6.56 -8.67
C VAL A 49 5.97 7.82 -8.11
N VAL A 50 5.60 8.98 -8.67
CA VAL A 50 6.02 10.31 -8.24
C VAL A 50 4.78 11.14 -7.99
N ASN A 51 4.62 11.66 -6.78
CA ASN A 51 3.52 12.57 -6.46
C ASN A 51 3.71 13.90 -7.21
N LEU A 52 2.68 14.33 -7.92
CA LEU A 52 2.67 15.56 -8.69
C LEU A 52 2.26 16.76 -7.84
N CYS A 53 2.94 17.08 -6.74
CA CYS A 53 2.61 18.28 -5.97
C CYS A 53 2.78 19.54 -6.85
N PRO A 54 1.82 20.48 -6.91
CA PRO A 54 0.59 20.63 -6.09
C PRO A 54 -0.68 20.00 -6.67
N TYR A 55 -0.59 19.31 -7.80
CA TYR A 55 -1.69 18.64 -8.46
C TYR A 55 -2.11 17.36 -7.70
N PRO A 56 -3.42 17.07 -7.60
CA PRO A 56 -3.91 15.82 -7.03
C PRO A 56 -3.71 14.68 -8.05
N GLY A 57 -2.46 14.27 -8.25
CA GLY A 57 -2.10 13.28 -9.24
C GLY A 57 -0.78 12.56 -9.01
N LEU A 58 -0.62 11.48 -9.74
CA LEU A 58 0.54 10.60 -9.72
C LEU A 58 1.14 10.53 -11.11
N TYR A 59 2.44 10.71 -11.19
CA TYR A 59 3.21 10.40 -12.38
C TYR A 59 3.88 9.05 -12.21
N CYS A 60 3.71 8.17 -13.19
CA CYS A 60 4.27 6.83 -13.17
C CYS A 60 5.25 6.63 -14.33
N GLN A 61 6.49 6.24 -14.01
CA GLN A 61 7.58 6.11 -14.99
C GLN A 61 8.12 4.68 -15.18
N GLY A 62 7.63 3.74 -14.37
CA GLY A 62 8.11 2.36 -14.36
C GLY A 62 7.67 1.53 -15.58
N PRO A 63 8.24 0.32 -15.75
CA PRO A 63 7.97 -0.55 -16.88
C PRO A 63 6.48 -0.86 -17.09
N LEU A 64 5.71 -1.03 -16.01
CA LEU A 64 4.28 -1.31 -16.10
C LEU A 64 3.51 -0.13 -16.72
N CYS A 65 3.95 1.08 -16.43
CA CYS A 65 3.33 2.31 -16.92
C CYS A 65 3.75 2.72 -18.34
N ARG A 66 4.75 2.07 -18.94
CA ARG A 66 5.21 2.37 -20.31
C ARG A 66 4.48 1.61 -21.42
N GLY A 67 3.47 0.81 -21.08
CA GLY A 67 2.66 0.10 -22.07
C GLY A 67 2.38 -1.37 -21.76
N LEU A 68 2.77 -1.88 -20.58
CA LEU A 68 2.41 -3.24 -20.20
C LEU A 68 0.93 -3.36 -19.80
N LEU A 69 0.36 -2.30 -19.21
CA LEU A 69 -1.02 -2.26 -18.73
C LEU A 69 -1.77 -1.03 -19.28
N PRO A 70 -3.08 -1.15 -19.55
CA PRO A 70 -3.91 0.01 -19.85
C PRO A 70 -3.95 0.94 -18.63
N GLU A 71 -4.01 2.26 -18.86
CA GLU A 71 -3.97 3.27 -17.79
C GLU A 71 -5.02 3.03 -16.69
N ARG A 72 -6.18 2.48 -17.08
CA ARG A 72 -7.30 2.13 -16.18
C ARG A 72 -6.94 1.07 -15.13
N PHE A 73 -6.00 0.18 -15.45
CA PHE A 73 -5.59 -0.92 -14.58
C PHE A 73 -4.30 -0.65 -13.83
N LEU A 74 -3.61 0.47 -14.09
CA LEU A 74 -2.37 0.83 -13.39
C LEU A 74 -2.59 1.05 -11.89
N LEU A 75 -3.77 1.57 -11.50
CA LEU A 75 -4.10 1.81 -10.10
C LEU A 75 -4.45 0.55 -9.32
N VAL A 76 -4.94 -0.50 -10.00
CA VAL A 76 -5.40 -1.73 -9.35
C VAL A 76 -4.31 -2.38 -8.47
N PRO A 77 -3.12 -2.72 -8.99
CA PRO A 77 -2.08 -3.35 -8.19
C PRO A 77 -1.48 -2.40 -7.15
N LEU A 78 -1.42 -1.08 -7.41
CA LEU A 78 -1.00 -0.08 -6.43
C LEU A 78 -1.91 -0.12 -5.19
N PHE A 79 -3.22 -0.13 -5.42
CA PHE A 79 -4.18 -0.17 -4.32
C PHE A 79 -4.32 -1.56 -3.67
N ILE A 80 -4.07 -2.66 -4.39
CA ILE A 80 -4.02 -4.02 -3.80
C ILE A 80 -2.77 -4.20 -2.92
N ALA A 81 -1.68 -3.52 -3.25
CA ALA A 81 -0.43 -3.58 -2.47
C ALA A 81 -0.61 -3.00 -1.05
N ILE A 82 -1.51 -2.03 -0.87
CA ILE A 82 -1.75 -1.40 0.44
C ILE A 82 -2.35 -2.41 1.46
N PRO A 83 -3.51 -3.06 1.20
CA PRO A 83 -4.05 -4.08 2.10
C PRO A 83 -3.08 -5.25 2.33
N SER A 84 -2.29 -5.64 1.32
CA SER A 84 -1.39 -6.78 1.44
C SER A 84 -0.29 -6.54 2.48
N VAL A 85 0.14 -5.29 2.69
CA VAL A 85 1.09 -4.92 3.75
C VAL A 85 0.37 -4.65 5.09
N ILE A 86 -0.73 -3.90 5.05
CA ILE A 86 -1.41 -3.45 6.28
C ILE A 86 -2.01 -4.62 7.06
N VAL A 87 -2.66 -5.57 6.39
CA VAL A 87 -3.38 -6.65 7.07
C VAL A 87 -2.44 -7.59 7.83
N PRO A 88 -1.33 -8.09 7.26
CA PRO A 88 -0.36 -8.88 8.01
C PRO A 88 0.31 -8.08 9.14
N PHE A 89 0.55 -6.78 8.96
CA PHE A 89 1.10 -5.92 10.01
C PHE A 89 0.19 -5.86 11.24
N TYR A 90 -1.11 -5.61 11.04
CA TYR A 90 -2.07 -5.60 12.14
C TYR A 90 -2.24 -6.99 12.78
N PHE A 91 -2.21 -8.06 11.97
CA PHE A 91 -2.27 -9.42 12.49
C PHE A 91 -1.07 -9.73 13.40
N LEU A 92 0.15 -9.40 12.96
CA LEU A 92 1.35 -9.56 13.77
C LEU A 92 1.31 -8.71 15.05
N SER A 93 0.87 -7.46 14.94
CA SER A 93 0.74 -6.55 16.08
C SER A 93 -0.23 -7.09 17.14
N LEU A 94 -1.38 -7.63 16.72
CA LEU A 94 -2.35 -8.26 17.64
C LEU A 94 -1.80 -9.53 18.28
N ARG A 95 -1.03 -10.34 17.53
CA ARG A 95 -0.37 -11.53 18.06
C ARG A 95 0.70 -11.18 19.09
N MET A 96 1.52 -10.18 18.82
CA MET A 96 2.50 -9.68 19.77
C MET A 96 1.84 -9.10 21.01
N TYR A 97 0.78 -8.30 20.84
CA TYR A 97 0.02 -7.76 21.97
C TYR A 97 -0.51 -8.88 22.87
N HIS A 98 -1.11 -9.92 22.29
CA HIS A 98 -1.58 -11.07 23.08
C HIS A 98 -0.43 -11.80 23.75
N TYR A 99 0.72 -11.97 23.09
CA TYR A 99 1.88 -12.64 23.69
C TYR A 99 2.42 -11.86 24.90
N ILE A 100 2.48 -10.53 24.81
CA ILE A 100 2.91 -9.66 25.92
C ILE A 100 1.83 -9.67 27.02
N SER A 101 0.57 -9.48 26.66
CA SER A 101 -0.54 -9.44 27.62
C SER A 101 -0.75 -10.77 28.35
N SER A 102 -0.37 -11.91 27.78
CA SER A 102 -0.43 -13.19 28.51
C SER A 102 0.67 -13.34 29.56
N HIS A 103 1.75 -12.55 29.47
CA HIS A 103 2.82 -12.50 30.47
C HIS A 103 2.64 -11.37 31.49
N SER A 104 1.82 -10.36 31.16
CA SER A 104 1.47 -9.26 32.06
C SER A 104 0.22 -9.58 32.87
N GLU A 105 0.13 -9.11 34.12
CA GLU A 105 -1.06 -9.27 34.98
C GLU A 105 -2.29 -8.43 34.53
N THR A 106 -2.22 -7.80 33.36
CA THR A 106 -3.27 -6.93 32.85
C THR A 106 -4.50 -7.70 32.36
N ALA A 107 -5.69 -7.23 32.72
CA ALA A 107 -6.98 -7.94 32.53
C ALA A 107 -7.53 -8.00 31.09
N ILE A 108 -6.90 -7.37 30.10
CA ILE A 108 -7.46 -7.27 28.74
C ILE A 108 -6.95 -8.40 27.85
N ASN A 109 -7.50 -9.61 28.05
CA ASN A 109 -7.24 -10.74 27.18
C ASN A 109 -8.14 -10.71 25.95
N ILE A 110 -7.58 -10.29 24.81
CA ILE A 110 -8.27 -10.35 23.52
C ILE A 110 -8.29 -11.81 23.04
N SER A 111 -9.48 -12.40 22.92
CA SER A 111 -9.61 -13.77 22.43
C SER A 111 -9.14 -13.92 20.97
N LYS A 112 -8.62 -15.10 20.61
CA LYS A 112 -8.20 -15.41 19.23
C LYS A 112 -9.34 -15.20 18.21
N ARG A 113 -10.59 -15.44 18.61
CA ARG A 113 -11.78 -15.22 17.77
C ARG A 113 -11.97 -13.72 17.48
N MET A 114 -11.82 -12.87 18.50
CA MET A 114 -11.91 -11.42 18.32
C MET A 114 -10.79 -10.88 17.43
N GLN A 115 -9.57 -11.41 17.53
CA GLN A 115 -8.48 -11.03 16.63
C GLN A 115 -8.82 -11.32 15.16
N ILE A 116 -9.37 -12.51 14.87
CA ILE A 116 -9.81 -12.87 13.51
C ILE A 116 -10.91 -11.93 13.03
N ILE A 117 -11.90 -11.62 13.88
CA ILE A 117 -12.99 -10.69 13.54
C ILE A 117 -12.43 -9.30 13.22
N ILE A 118 -11.51 -8.77 14.05
CA ILE A 118 -10.88 -7.46 13.82
C ILE A 118 -10.15 -7.43 12.47
N ILE A 119 -9.38 -8.48 12.18
CA ILE A 119 -8.63 -8.59 10.92
C ILE A 119 -9.57 -8.71 9.71
N LEU A 120 -10.65 -9.47 9.81
CA LEU A 120 -11.65 -9.59 8.76
C LEU A 120 -12.35 -8.24 8.50
N VAL A 121 -12.76 -7.54 9.56
CA VAL A 121 -13.37 -6.21 9.44
C VAL A 121 -12.41 -5.22 8.79
N LEU A 122 -11.14 -5.21 9.23
CA LEU A 122 -10.11 -4.35 8.63
C LEU A 122 -9.89 -4.67 7.15
N PHE A 123 -9.82 -5.96 6.79
CA PHE A 123 -9.69 -6.38 5.40
C PHE A 123 -10.89 -5.93 4.54
N ILE A 124 -12.11 -6.03 5.07
CA ILE A 124 -13.33 -5.56 4.39
C ILE A 124 -13.27 -4.05 4.17
N ILE A 125 -12.94 -3.26 5.19
CA ILE A 125 -12.84 -1.79 5.10
C ILE A 125 -11.79 -1.37 4.06
N LEU A 126 -10.61 -2.00 4.08
CA LEU A 126 -9.55 -1.70 3.12
C LEU A 126 -9.94 -2.10 1.69
N SER A 127 -10.63 -3.24 1.53
CA SER A 127 -11.11 -3.71 0.22
C SER A 127 -12.26 -2.85 -0.32
N SER A 128 -13.14 -2.34 0.55
CA SER A 128 -14.19 -1.40 0.14
C SER A 128 -13.59 -0.06 -0.32
N ASN A 129 -12.58 0.44 0.39
CA ASN A 129 -11.88 1.67 -0.02
C ASN A 129 -11.21 1.53 -1.40
N LEU A 130 -10.60 0.37 -1.66
CA LEU A 130 -10.07 0.01 -2.99
C LEU A 130 -11.17 0.07 -4.06
N THR A 131 -12.33 -0.53 -3.78
CA THR A 131 -13.44 -0.61 -4.75
C THR A 131 -13.99 0.79 -5.09
N VAL A 132 -14.14 1.65 -4.07
CA VAL A 132 -14.58 3.04 -4.25
C VAL A 132 -13.58 3.83 -5.10
N HIS A 133 -12.28 3.68 -4.83
CA HIS A 133 -11.24 4.34 -5.62
C HIS A 133 -11.22 3.86 -7.07
N LEU A 134 -11.34 2.55 -7.31
CA LEU A 134 -11.41 2.00 -8.66
C LEU A 134 -12.64 2.53 -9.40
N PHE A 135 -13.79 2.57 -8.74
CA PHE A 135 -15.02 3.10 -9.34
C PHE A 135 -14.90 4.60 -9.68
N SER A 136 -14.37 5.41 -8.76
CA SER A 136 -14.09 6.82 -9.00
C SER A 136 -13.12 7.04 -10.17
N SER A 137 -12.04 6.26 -10.23
CA SER A 137 -11.05 6.38 -11.30
C SER A 137 -11.61 6.07 -12.69
N MET A 138 -12.65 5.23 -12.79
CA MET A 138 -13.34 4.97 -14.06
C MET A 138 -14.23 6.12 -14.53
N ILE A 139 -14.70 6.98 -13.62
CA ILE A 139 -15.59 8.10 -13.93
C ILE A 139 -14.81 9.32 -14.43
N SER A 140 -13.58 9.53 -13.94
CA SER A 140 -12.71 10.65 -14.35
C SER A 140 -12.14 10.47 -15.76
N ARG A 141 -12.98 10.64 -16.80
CA ARG A 141 -12.60 10.53 -18.23
C ARG A 141 -12.00 11.81 -18.84
N ASP A 142 -11.96 12.91 -18.10
CA ASP A 142 -11.52 14.22 -18.62
C ASP A 142 -10.00 14.42 -18.62
N THR A 143 -9.21 13.37 -18.39
CA THR A 143 -7.74 13.42 -18.39
C THR A 143 -7.15 13.91 -19.71
N LEU A 144 -7.84 13.70 -20.83
CA LEU A 144 -7.38 14.16 -22.16
C LEU A 144 -7.17 15.68 -22.23
N ASN A 145 -8.05 16.47 -21.60
CA ASN A 145 -7.97 17.93 -21.60
C ASN A 145 -6.90 18.45 -20.63
N LEU A 146 -6.67 17.75 -19.53
CA LEU A 146 -5.69 18.15 -18.51
C LEU A 146 -4.23 18.04 -18.98
N THR A 147 -3.95 17.17 -19.96
CA THR A 147 -2.61 17.09 -20.56
C THR A 147 -2.22 18.32 -21.39
N GLN A 148 -3.15 19.25 -21.61
CA GLN A 148 -2.89 20.50 -22.33
C GLN A 148 -2.35 21.60 -21.41
N ILE A 149 -2.31 21.38 -20.09
CA ILE A 149 -1.73 22.35 -19.14
C ILE A 149 -0.22 22.48 -19.45
N PRO A 150 0.29 23.70 -19.70
CA PRO A 150 1.68 23.91 -20.11
C PRO A 150 2.68 23.40 -19.06
N GLU A 151 2.33 23.51 -17.77
CA GLU A 151 3.14 22.99 -16.66
C GLU A 151 3.25 21.46 -16.64
N LEU A 152 2.31 20.74 -17.25
CA LEU A 152 2.33 19.27 -17.34
C LEU A 152 2.86 18.77 -18.69
N SER A 153 3.05 19.67 -19.66
CA SER A 153 3.48 19.31 -21.02
C SER A 153 4.84 18.60 -21.05
N TRP A 154 5.75 18.93 -20.13
CA TRP A 154 7.06 18.29 -20.05
C TRP A 154 6.99 16.80 -19.71
N PHE A 155 5.92 16.33 -19.04
CA PHE A 155 5.71 14.90 -18.76
C PHE A 155 5.46 14.10 -20.03
N LYS A 156 4.89 14.71 -21.09
CA LYS A 156 4.69 14.04 -22.39
C LYS A 156 6.02 13.57 -23.01
N TYR A 157 7.10 14.31 -22.77
CA TYR A 157 8.43 13.96 -23.27
C TYR A 157 9.08 12.80 -22.50
N ARG A 158 8.64 12.53 -21.26
CA ARG A 158 9.13 11.40 -20.47
C ARG A 158 8.13 10.25 -20.58
N ALA A 159 8.45 9.24 -21.39
CA ALA A 159 7.66 8.01 -21.60
C ALA A 159 7.12 7.41 -20.29
N GLY A 160 5.92 7.84 -19.88
CA GLY A 160 5.29 7.51 -18.61
C GLY A 160 3.85 8.03 -18.62
N SER A 161 3.06 7.58 -17.66
CA SER A 161 1.63 7.91 -17.58
C SER A 161 1.38 8.88 -16.43
N VAL A 162 0.52 9.87 -16.69
CA VAL A 162 0.04 10.83 -15.69
C VAL A 162 -1.37 10.43 -15.30
N LEU A 163 -1.58 10.18 -14.01
CA LEU A 163 -2.90 9.91 -13.44
C LEU A 163 -3.32 11.12 -12.60
N LEU A 164 -4.41 11.78 -12.98
CA LEU A 164 -4.96 12.92 -12.26
C LEU A 164 -6.29 12.52 -11.61
N PHE A 165 -6.47 12.87 -10.34
CA PHE A 165 -7.65 12.55 -9.54
C PHE A 165 -8.69 13.68 -9.50
N GLY A 166 -8.65 14.59 -10.49
CA GLY A 166 -9.58 15.71 -10.60
C GLY A 166 -8.96 16.93 -11.27
N THR A 167 -9.76 17.98 -11.45
CA THR A 167 -9.27 19.28 -11.93
C THR A 167 -8.55 20.03 -10.79
N PRO A 168 -7.39 20.65 -11.06
CA PRO A 168 -6.68 21.43 -10.06
C PRO A 168 -7.58 22.56 -9.51
N GLY A 169 -7.67 22.66 -8.18
CA GLY A 169 -8.46 23.69 -7.51
C GLY A 169 -9.97 23.41 -7.42
N HIS A 170 -10.48 22.30 -7.97
CA HIS A 170 -11.86 21.86 -7.77
C HIS A 170 -11.87 20.50 -7.06
N ASN A 171 -12.01 20.55 -5.74
CA ASN A 171 -12.20 19.35 -4.94
C ASN A 171 -13.61 18.79 -5.17
N LEU A 172 -13.74 17.82 -6.09
CA LEU A 172 -15.00 17.11 -6.38
C LEU A 172 -15.64 16.44 -5.14
N TYR A 173 -14.90 16.30 -4.04
CA TYR A 173 -15.34 15.67 -2.79
C TYR A 173 -15.61 16.66 -1.64
N PHE A 174 -15.39 17.97 -1.83
CA PHE A 174 -15.53 18.99 -0.78
C PHE A 174 -16.47 20.15 -1.16
N THR A 175 -17.32 19.96 -2.17
CA THR A 175 -18.40 20.89 -2.47
C THR A 175 -19.66 20.41 -1.75
N ASN A 176 -20.12 21.24 -0.79
CA ASN A 176 -21.31 21.09 0.06
C ASN A 176 -22.52 20.43 -0.59
#